data_AF-A0A3B9YX31-F1
#
_entry.id   AF-A0A3B9YX31-F1
#
_cell.length_a   1.000
_cell.length_b   1.000
_cell.length_c   1.000
_cell.angle_alpha   90.00
_cell.angle_beta   90.00
_cell.angle_gamma   90.00
#
_symmetry.space_group_name_H-M   'P 1'
#
loop_
_entity.id
_entity.type
_entity.pdbx_description
1 polymer ?
#
loop_
_entity_poly.entity_id
_entity_poly.type
_entity_poly.pdbx_seq_one_letter_code
_entity_poly.pdbx_strand_id
1 'polypeptide(L)'
;QNVRLASQLTGWQIDILTEAEESDRRQTQFRARTELFMNALSVDETLAQLLASEGFGSVEEVAYVPADDLASIDGLDADTAREVQERAQSFLDQQNQMYETRRQELGVEDALAELDGITPQMLVALGENGVKSMEDLADCATDDLTGWSEVVNGERRKHPGFLDGMQVDEAIANSLIMRARLAAGWIDSLPEDPIEDLVAGDEPVEDGTP
;
A
#
# COMPACT_ATOMS: atom_id res chain seq x y z
N GLN A 1 31.98 9.35 4.96
CA GLN A 1 32.07 8.69 6.29
C GLN A 1 30.88 9.04 7.20
N ASN A 2 30.28 10.24 7.09
CA ASN A 2 29.09 10.66 7.88
C ASN A 2 27.81 9.84 7.62
N VAL A 3 27.58 9.39 6.39
CA VAL A 3 26.39 8.63 5.97
C VAL A 3 26.23 7.32 6.75
N ARG A 4 27.35 6.62 7.00
CA ARG A 4 27.37 5.34 7.72
C ARG A 4 27.07 5.52 9.22
N LEU A 5 27.55 6.61 9.83
CA LEU A 5 27.24 6.94 11.22
C LEU A 5 25.80 7.44 11.38
N ALA A 6 25.29 8.25 10.45
CA ALA A 6 23.93 8.77 10.50
C ALA A 6 22.88 7.66 10.34
N SER A 7 23.13 6.68 9.45
CA SER A 7 22.24 5.52 9.29
C SER A 7 22.25 4.60 10.52
N GLN A 8 23.40 4.45 11.19
CA GLN A 8 23.49 3.70 12.46
C GLN A 8 22.81 4.41 13.64
N LEU A 9 22.85 5.74 13.70
CA LEU A 9 22.23 6.53 14.77
C LEU A 9 20.72 6.72 14.60
N THR A 10 20.21 6.69 13.36
CA THR A 10 18.78 6.91 13.07
C THR A 10 18.01 5.62 12.81
N GLY A 11 18.69 4.53 12.45
CA GLY A 11 18.05 3.26 12.05
C GLY A 11 17.49 3.29 10.62
N TRP A 12 17.52 4.44 9.93
CA TRP A 12 17.02 4.60 8.57
C TRP A 12 18.14 4.37 7.56
N GLN A 13 17.86 3.65 6.48
CA GLN A 13 18.79 3.48 5.38
C GLN A 13 18.78 4.77 4.54
N ILE A 14 19.89 5.50 4.52
CA ILE A 14 20.03 6.75 3.77
C ILE A 14 20.75 6.44 2.46
N ASP A 15 20.00 6.42 1.37
CA ASP A 15 20.56 6.31 0.03
C ASP A 15 20.94 7.71 -0.48
N ILE A 16 22.22 7.92 -0.81
CA ILE A 16 22.69 9.18 -1.38
C ILE A 16 22.81 9.02 -2.89
N LEU A 17 21.91 9.69 -3.59
CA LEU A 17 21.92 9.79 -5.04
C LEU A 17 22.64 11.07 -5.46
N THR A 18 23.34 11.01 -6.58
CA THR A 18 23.82 12.20 -7.28
C THR A 18 22.66 12.97 -7.90
N GLU A 19 22.86 14.26 -8.21
CA GLU A 19 21.84 15.08 -8.89
C GLU A 19 21.40 14.47 -10.22
N ALA A 20 22.33 13.84 -10.95
CA ALA A 20 22.03 13.17 -12.21
C ALA A 20 21.15 11.93 -12.00
N GLU A 21 21.47 11.08 -11.01
CA GLU A 21 20.68 9.89 -10.66
C GLU A 21 19.27 10.27 -10.17
N GLU A 22 19.15 11.32 -9.35
CA GLU A 22 17.84 11.80 -8.89
C GLU A 22 17.00 12.40 -10.03
N SER A 23 17.65 13.10 -10.96
CA SER A 23 16.98 13.61 -12.17
C SER A 23 16.46 12.48 -13.05
N ASP A 24 17.28 11.44 -13.28
CA ASP A 24 16.89 10.27 -14.07
C ASP A 24 15.77 9.46 -13.42
N ARG A 25 15.84 9.26 -12.09
CA ARG A 25 14.79 8.62 -11.30
C ARG A 25 13.45 9.34 -11.45
N ARG A 26 13.43 10.68 -11.29
CA ARG A 26 12.21 11.48 -11.45
C ARG A 26 11.65 11.40 -12.86
N GLN A 27 12.50 11.45 -13.88
CA GLN A 27 12.04 11.34 -15.27
C GLN A 27 11.46 9.95 -15.57
N THR A 28 12.07 8.90 -15.03
CA THR A 28 11.57 7.52 -15.15
C THR A 28 10.21 7.36 -14.46
N GLN A 29 10.07 7.84 -13.23
CA GLN A 29 8.79 7.81 -12.50
C GLN A 29 7.71 8.61 -13.21
N PHE A 30 8.03 9.79 -13.73
CA PHE A 30 7.09 10.61 -14.49
C PHE A 30 6.58 9.89 -15.75
N ARG A 31 7.48 9.25 -16.51
CA ARG A 31 7.10 8.45 -17.68
C ARG A 31 6.23 7.25 -17.29
N ALA A 32 6.63 6.50 -16.25
CA ALA A 32 5.88 5.35 -15.78
C ALA A 32 4.45 5.73 -15.33
N ARG A 33 4.29 6.84 -14.62
CA ARG A 33 2.96 7.36 -14.21
C ARG A 33 2.14 7.83 -15.41
N THR A 34 2.76 8.53 -16.36
CA THR A 34 2.10 8.95 -17.60
C THR A 34 1.57 7.73 -18.37
N GLU A 35 2.40 6.71 -18.55
CA GLU A 35 2.01 5.45 -19.21
C GLU A 35 0.90 4.73 -18.44
N LEU A 36 0.98 4.68 -17.11
CA LEU A 36 -0.07 4.11 -16.26
C LEU A 36 -1.42 4.78 -16.54
N PHE A 37 -1.47 6.12 -16.51
CA PHE A 37 -2.73 6.85 -16.70
C PHE A 37 -3.28 6.74 -18.12
N MET A 38 -2.42 6.80 -19.15
CA MET A 38 -2.87 6.58 -20.53
C MET A 38 -3.53 5.21 -20.70
N ASN A 39 -2.92 4.17 -20.15
CA ASN A 39 -3.40 2.79 -20.29
C ASN A 39 -4.65 2.53 -19.43
N ALA A 40 -4.65 2.97 -18.17
CA ALA A 40 -5.71 2.68 -17.23
C ALA A 40 -6.96 3.54 -17.47
N LEU A 41 -6.77 4.83 -17.76
CA LEU A 41 -7.86 5.82 -17.87
C LEU A 41 -8.28 6.07 -19.33
N SER A 42 -7.57 5.49 -20.30
CA SER A 42 -7.80 5.74 -21.73
C SER A 42 -7.81 7.23 -22.08
N VAL A 43 -6.89 7.98 -21.48
CA VAL A 43 -6.68 9.40 -21.73
C VAL A 43 -5.51 9.61 -22.70
N ASP A 44 -5.46 10.78 -23.35
CA ASP A 44 -4.31 11.12 -24.17
C ASP A 44 -3.07 11.46 -23.32
N GLU A 45 -1.92 11.55 -24.00
CA GLU A 45 -0.63 11.81 -23.36
C GLU A 45 -0.59 13.17 -22.63
N THR A 46 -1.25 14.20 -23.17
CA THR A 46 -1.22 15.53 -22.54
C THR A 46 -1.97 15.53 -21.22
N LEU A 47 -3.13 14.89 -21.17
CA LEU A 47 -3.91 14.75 -19.95
C LEU A 47 -3.20 13.83 -18.93
N ALA A 48 -2.59 12.73 -19.38
CA ALA A 48 -1.82 11.85 -18.50
C ALA A 48 -0.60 12.55 -17.88
N GLN A 49 0.11 13.38 -18.65
CA GLN A 49 1.24 14.18 -18.16
C GLN A 49 0.79 15.21 -17.13
N LEU A 50 -0.38 15.84 -17.33
CA LEU A 50 -0.96 16.77 -16.35
C LEU A 50 -1.22 16.06 -15.02
N LEU A 51 -1.89 14.91 -15.03
CA LEU A 51 -2.12 14.11 -13.82
C LEU A 51 -0.80 13.73 -13.12
N ALA A 52 0.20 13.27 -13.89
CA ALA A 52 1.50 12.94 -13.32
C ALA A 52 2.22 14.17 -12.73
N SER A 53 2.02 15.37 -13.30
CA SER A 53 2.63 16.61 -12.84
C SER A 53 1.98 17.19 -11.58
N GLU A 54 0.67 16.98 -11.41
CA GLU A 54 -0.08 17.33 -10.19
C GLU A 54 0.26 16.41 -9.01
N GLY A 55 0.98 15.32 -9.28
CA GLY A 55 1.56 14.45 -8.26
C GLY A 55 0.86 13.11 -8.10
N PHE A 56 -0.24 12.86 -8.81
CA PHE A 56 -0.94 11.58 -8.79
C PHE A 56 0.03 10.42 -9.08
N GLY A 57 0.06 9.46 -8.17
CA GLY A 57 0.94 8.30 -8.20
C GLY A 57 0.25 7.02 -8.62
N SER A 58 -1.07 6.92 -8.47
CA SER A 58 -1.83 5.71 -8.76
C SER A 58 -3.24 6.01 -9.29
N VAL A 59 -3.90 4.99 -9.84
CA VAL A 59 -5.26 5.09 -10.39
C VAL A 59 -6.28 5.27 -9.26
N GLU A 60 -6.03 4.68 -8.10
CA GLU A 60 -6.84 4.81 -6.88
C GLU A 60 -6.90 6.26 -6.40
N GLU A 61 -5.77 6.97 -6.39
CA GLU A 61 -5.75 8.39 -6.02
C GLU A 61 -6.65 9.21 -6.95
N VAL A 62 -6.61 8.95 -8.26
CA VAL A 62 -7.48 9.61 -9.24
C VAL A 62 -8.96 9.25 -9.02
N ALA A 63 -9.25 7.98 -8.72
CA ALA A 63 -10.62 7.47 -8.54
C ALA A 63 -11.33 8.06 -7.32
N TYR A 64 -10.59 8.41 -6.26
CA TYR A 64 -11.14 8.77 -4.95
C TYR A 64 -10.80 10.19 -4.45
N VAL A 65 -9.97 10.94 -5.17
CA VAL A 65 -9.76 12.37 -4.89
C VAL A 65 -11.08 13.16 -5.07
N PRO A 66 -11.33 14.25 -4.33
CA PRO A 66 -12.48 15.11 -4.58
C PRO A 66 -12.53 15.59 -6.04
N ALA A 67 -13.72 15.54 -6.65
CA ALA A 67 -13.91 15.96 -8.04
C ALA A 67 -13.49 17.42 -8.29
N ASP A 68 -13.66 18.30 -7.29
CA ASP A 68 -13.26 19.70 -7.35
C ASP A 68 -11.73 19.87 -7.45
N ASP A 69 -10.95 19.00 -6.77
CA ASP A 69 -9.49 19.03 -6.85
C ASP A 69 -9.02 18.61 -8.24
N LEU A 70 -9.67 17.58 -8.82
CA LEU A 70 -9.42 17.12 -10.18
C LEU A 70 -9.82 18.15 -11.24
N ALA A 71 -10.91 18.88 -11.02
CA ALA A 71 -11.37 19.97 -11.88
C ALA A 71 -10.56 21.26 -11.71
N SER A 72 -9.71 21.35 -10.68
CA SER A 72 -8.80 22.50 -10.48
C SER A 72 -7.54 22.43 -11.34
N ILE A 73 -7.26 21.26 -11.93
CA ILE A 73 -6.12 21.02 -12.82
C ILE A 73 -6.33 21.80 -14.12
N ASP A 74 -5.30 22.54 -14.53
CA ASP A 74 -5.36 23.37 -15.74
C ASP A 74 -5.64 22.50 -16.98
N GLY A 75 -6.73 22.80 -17.68
CA GLY A 75 -7.19 22.04 -18.84
C GLY A 75 -8.23 20.96 -18.56
N LEU A 76 -8.64 20.73 -17.31
CA LEU A 76 -9.81 19.90 -16.98
C LEU A 76 -11.00 20.77 -16.58
N ASP A 77 -12.17 20.46 -17.14
CA ASP A 77 -13.44 20.95 -16.62
C ASP A 77 -14.10 19.90 -15.72
N ALA A 78 -15.17 20.30 -15.01
CA ALA A 78 -15.86 19.44 -14.06
C ALA A 78 -16.49 18.19 -14.70
N ASP A 79 -16.81 18.23 -15.99
CA ASP A 79 -17.39 17.09 -16.70
C ASP A 79 -16.30 16.10 -17.12
N THR A 80 -15.17 16.58 -17.63
CA THR A 80 -13.99 15.77 -17.97
C THR A 80 -13.39 15.13 -16.71
N ALA A 81 -13.28 15.89 -15.63
CA ALA A 81 -12.83 15.37 -14.33
C ALA A 81 -13.68 14.18 -13.89
N ARG A 82 -15.01 14.31 -13.93
CA ARG A 82 -15.94 13.23 -13.57
C ARG A 82 -15.77 12.01 -14.47
N GLU A 83 -15.65 12.21 -15.78
CA GLU A 83 -15.43 11.11 -16.73
C GLU A 83 -14.13 10.35 -16.45
N VAL A 84 -13.04 11.07 -16.16
CA VAL A 84 -11.76 10.46 -15.80
C VAL A 84 -11.88 9.65 -14.51
N GLN A 85 -12.61 10.15 -13.50
CA GLN A 85 -12.86 9.40 -12.27
C GLN A 85 -13.69 8.14 -12.50
N GLU A 86 -14.77 8.22 -13.28
CA GLU A 86 -15.61 7.07 -13.61
C GLU A 86 -14.81 5.97 -14.33
N ARG A 87 -13.89 6.36 -15.22
CA ARG A 87 -12.97 5.43 -15.88
C ARG A 87 -11.95 4.83 -14.91
N ALA A 88 -11.42 5.62 -13.98
CA ALA A 88 -10.53 5.14 -12.94
C ALA A 88 -11.21 4.09 -12.07
N GLN A 89 -12.43 4.36 -11.60
CA GLN A 89 -13.23 3.41 -10.83
C GLN A 89 -13.53 2.13 -11.64
N SER A 90 -13.94 2.29 -12.90
CA SER A 90 -14.21 1.15 -13.79
C SER A 90 -12.97 0.28 -14.03
N PHE A 91 -11.77 0.88 -14.09
CA PHE A 91 -10.51 0.15 -14.20
C PHE A 91 -10.22 -0.65 -12.93
N LEU A 92 -10.38 -0.05 -11.76
CA LEU A 92 -10.16 -0.72 -10.47
C LEU A 92 -11.13 -1.88 -10.27
N ASP A 93 -12.40 -1.70 -10.65
CA ASP A 93 -13.41 -2.76 -10.59
C ASP A 93 -13.04 -3.95 -11.48
N GLN A 94 -12.60 -3.68 -12.71
CA GLN A 94 -12.13 -4.73 -13.63
C GLN A 94 -10.89 -5.45 -13.07
N GLN A 95 -9.94 -4.69 -12.53
CA GLN A 95 -8.73 -5.25 -11.93
C GLN A 95 -9.07 -6.13 -10.71
N ASN A 96 -9.99 -5.68 -9.85
CA ASN A 96 -10.48 -6.46 -8.72
C ASN A 96 -11.18 -7.75 -9.17
N GLN A 97 -12.00 -7.71 -10.23
CA GLN A 97 -12.61 -8.91 -10.80
C GLN A 97 -11.57 -9.88 -11.37
N MET A 98 -10.51 -9.36 -11.98
CA MET A 98 -9.40 -10.20 -12.45
C MET A 98 -8.68 -10.88 -11.28
N TYR A 99 -8.40 -10.15 -10.20
CA TYR A 99 -7.82 -10.74 -9.00
C TYR A 99 -8.74 -11.76 -8.35
N GLU A 100 -10.03 -11.50 -8.27
CA GLU A 100 -11.02 -12.44 -7.73
C GLU A 100 -11.09 -13.73 -8.57
N THR A 101 -11.08 -13.61 -9.89
CA THR A 101 -11.00 -14.77 -10.79
C THR A 101 -9.71 -15.56 -10.55
N ARG A 102 -8.57 -14.86 -10.46
CA ARG A 102 -7.26 -15.48 -10.24
C ARG A 102 -7.18 -16.18 -8.88
N ARG A 103 -7.74 -15.56 -7.85
CA ARG A 103 -7.87 -16.12 -6.51
C ARG A 103 -8.61 -17.46 -6.54
N GLN A 104 -9.74 -17.51 -7.25
CA GLN A 104 -10.52 -18.74 -7.41
C GLN A 104 -9.75 -19.82 -8.19
N GLU A 105 -9.00 -19.45 -9.24
CA GLU A 105 -8.11 -20.38 -9.96
C GLU A 105 -7.02 -20.98 -9.07
N LEU A 106 -6.48 -20.17 -8.14
CA LEU A 106 -5.48 -20.60 -7.18
C LEU A 106 -6.07 -21.48 -6.08
N GLY A 107 -7.40 -21.51 -5.93
CA GLY A 107 -8.13 -22.30 -4.93
C GLY A 107 -8.07 -21.69 -3.53
N VAL A 108 -7.99 -20.36 -3.44
CA VAL A 108 -8.03 -19.62 -2.17
C VAL A 108 -9.47 -19.57 -1.66
N GLU A 109 -9.70 -19.97 -0.42
CA GLU A 109 -11.01 -20.08 0.20
C GLU A 109 -11.71 -18.73 0.40
N ASP A 110 -13.05 -18.74 0.34
CA ASP A 110 -13.89 -17.54 0.52
C ASP A 110 -13.74 -16.93 1.91
N ALA A 111 -13.48 -17.76 2.93
CA ALA A 111 -13.25 -17.32 4.29
C ALA A 111 -12.07 -16.34 4.40
N LEU A 112 -11.05 -16.45 3.55
CA LEU A 112 -9.95 -15.49 3.55
C LEU A 112 -10.36 -14.14 2.98
N ALA A 113 -11.28 -14.10 2.01
CA ALA A 113 -11.76 -12.85 1.42
C ALA A 113 -12.66 -12.05 2.36
N GLU A 114 -13.23 -12.69 3.38
CA GLU A 114 -14.03 -12.06 4.42
C GLU A 114 -13.18 -11.36 5.51
N LEU A 115 -11.85 -11.49 5.47
CA LEU A 115 -10.97 -10.84 6.43
C LEU A 115 -10.93 -9.33 6.20
N ASP A 116 -11.22 -8.58 7.26
CA ASP A 116 -11.06 -7.13 7.26
C ASP A 116 -9.61 -6.73 6.93
N GLY A 117 -9.45 -5.77 6.02
CA GLY A 117 -8.14 -5.23 5.63
C GLY A 117 -7.38 -6.07 4.61
N ILE A 118 -7.95 -7.16 4.10
CA ILE A 118 -7.38 -7.90 2.97
C ILE A 118 -7.92 -7.35 1.65
N THR A 119 -7.06 -7.28 0.63
CA THR A 119 -7.46 -6.90 -0.72
C THR A 119 -7.45 -8.11 -1.66
N PRO A 120 -8.22 -8.09 -2.77
CA PRO A 120 -8.17 -9.16 -3.77
C PRO A 120 -6.76 -9.43 -4.30
N GLN A 121 -5.94 -8.39 -4.46
CA GLN A 121 -4.54 -8.52 -4.88
C GLN A 121 -3.70 -9.28 -3.84
N MET A 122 -3.89 -9.01 -2.55
CA MET A 122 -3.20 -9.73 -1.46
C MET A 122 -3.59 -11.21 -1.45
N LEU A 123 -4.87 -11.53 -1.67
CA LEU A 123 -5.34 -12.92 -1.73
C LEU A 123 -4.69 -13.71 -2.87
N VAL A 124 -4.50 -13.08 -4.03
CA VAL A 124 -3.77 -13.70 -5.14
C VAL A 124 -2.32 -13.96 -4.75
N ALA A 125 -1.63 -12.98 -4.18
CA ALA A 125 -0.23 -13.14 -3.77
C ALA A 125 -0.06 -14.23 -2.68
N LEU A 126 -0.97 -14.29 -1.72
CA LEU A 126 -1.03 -15.37 -0.72
C LEU A 126 -1.25 -16.74 -1.40
N GLY A 127 -2.22 -16.82 -2.31
CA GLY A 127 -2.54 -18.05 -3.04
C GLY A 127 -1.38 -18.57 -3.91
N GLU A 128 -0.60 -17.68 -4.52
CA GLU A 128 0.61 -18.01 -5.29
C GLU A 128 1.73 -18.56 -4.40
N ASN A 129 1.77 -18.16 -3.13
CA ASN A 129 2.70 -18.67 -2.13
C ASN A 129 2.15 -19.85 -1.32
N GLY A 130 0.99 -20.39 -1.71
CA GLY A 130 0.41 -21.59 -1.11
C GLY A 130 -0.46 -21.34 0.13
N VAL A 131 -0.69 -20.08 0.51
CA VAL A 131 -1.61 -19.70 1.58
C VAL A 131 -3.02 -19.61 1.02
N LYS A 132 -3.85 -20.63 1.26
CA LYS A 132 -5.17 -20.77 0.62
C LYS A 132 -6.33 -20.83 1.58
N SER A 133 -6.08 -21.12 2.85
CA SER A 133 -7.09 -21.24 3.90
C SER A 133 -6.80 -20.31 5.08
N MET A 134 -7.79 -20.17 5.96
CA MET A 134 -7.61 -19.45 7.23
C MET A 134 -6.51 -20.09 8.10
N GLU A 135 -6.39 -21.42 8.07
CA GLU A 135 -5.35 -22.16 8.79
C GLU A 135 -3.96 -21.83 8.24
N ASP A 136 -3.79 -21.80 6.91
CA ASP A 136 -2.50 -21.47 6.30
C ASP A 136 -2.04 -20.05 6.67
N LEU A 137 -2.98 -19.09 6.69
CA LEU A 137 -2.66 -17.71 7.08
C LEU A 137 -2.40 -17.58 8.58
N ALA A 138 -3.09 -18.34 9.42
CA ALA A 138 -2.87 -18.37 10.87
C ALA A 138 -1.48 -18.93 11.24
N ASP A 139 -0.97 -19.88 10.44
CA ASP A 139 0.36 -20.50 10.60
C ASP A 139 1.50 -19.59 10.12
N CYS A 140 1.21 -18.60 9.28
CA CYS A 140 2.22 -17.65 8.80
C CYS A 140 2.85 -16.85 9.95
N ALA A 141 4.14 -16.55 9.79
CA ALA A 141 4.84 -15.53 10.54
C ALA A 141 4.71 -14.17 9.86
N THR A 142 4.89 -13.09 10.62
CA THR A 142 4.87 -11.73 10.06
C THR A 142 5.92 -11.56 8.95
N ASP A 143 7.11 -12.13 9.16
CA ASP A 143 8.22 -12.13 8.20
C ASP A 143 7.89 -12.86 6.89
N ASP A 144 6.94 -13.80 6.89
CA ASP A 144 6.51 -14.46 5.65
C ASP A 144 5.75 -13.48 4.75
N LEU A 145 4.98 -12.57 5.35
CA LEU A 145 4.19 -11.56 4.64
C LEU A 145 5.04 -10.35 4.23
N THR A 146 5.82 -9.80 5.17
CA THR A 146 6.58 -8.55 4.96
C THR A 146 8.01 -8.78 4.48
N GLY A 147 8.51 -10.00 4.59
CA GLY A 147 9.90 -10.34 4.35
C GLY A 147 10.79 -10.04 5.55
N TRP A 148 12.05 -10.47 5.46
CA TRP A 148 13.05 -10.31 6.51
C TRP A 148 14.38 -9.84 5.90
N SER A 149 15.30 -9.37 6.75
CA SER A 149 16.61 -8.89 6.30
C SER A 149 17.75 -9.53 7.09
N GLU A 150 18.76 -10.02 6.39
CA GLU A 150 19.98 -10.58 6.99
C GLU A 150 21.19 -9.69 6.72
N VAL A 151 22.18 -9.70 7.62
CA VAL A 151 23.50 -9.12 7.35
C VAL A 151 24.48 -10.23 7.01
N VAL A 152 24.83 -10.36 5.73
CA VAL A 152 25.84 -11.30 5.25
C VAL A 152 27.10 -10.51 4.88
N ASN A 153 28.22 -10.78 5.55
CA ASN A 153 29.51 -10.10 5.31
C ASN A 153 29.47 -8.56 5.45
N GLY A 154 28.60 -8.03 6.31
CA GLY A 154 28.45 -6.59 6.52
C GLY A 154 27.57 -5.89 5.48
N GLU A 155 26.95 -6.63 4.57
CA GLU A 155 25.94 -6.15 3.62
C GLU A 155 24.56 -6.63 4.05
N ARG A 156 23.58 -5.72 4.12
CA ARG A 156 22.18 -6.08 4.37
C ARG A 156 21.59 -6.68 3.09
N ARG A 157 21.03 -7.88 3.18
CA ARG A 157 20.27 -8.55 2.12
C ARG A 157 18.82 -8.67 2.57
N LYS A 158 17.90 -8.08 1.81
CA LYS A 158 16.46 -8.20 2.04
C LYS A 158 15.95 -9.43 1.29
N HIS A 159 15.20 -10.26 1.99
CA HIS A 159 14.41 -11.35 1.44
C HIS A 159 12.95 -10.88 1.35
N PRO A 160 12.35 -10.84 0.16
CA PRO A 160 10.97 -10.37 0.00
C PRO A 160 9.98 -11.36 0.62
N GLY A 161 8.96 -10.83 1.28
CA GLY A 161 7.80 -11.62 1.73
C GLY A 161 6.73 -11.73 0.64
N PHE A 162 5.64 -12.42 0.95
CA PHE A 162 4.53 -12.67 0.02
C PHE A 162 3.83 -11.39 -0.43
N LEU A 163 3.83 -10.35 0.41
CA LEU A 163 3.15 -9.08 0.16
C LEU A 163 4.15 -7.94 -0.09
N ASP A 164 5.42 -8.26 -0.42
CA ASP A 164 6.43 -7.24 -0.72
C ASP A 164 6.03 -6.41 -1.95
N GLY A 165 6.20 -5.09 -1.85
CA GLY A 165 5.75 -4.15 -2.88
C GLY A 165 4.28 -3.72 -2.75
N MET A 166 3.53 -4.26 -1.79
CA MET A 166 2.22 -3.76 -1.39
C MET A 166 2.33 -2.79 -0.21
N GLN A 167 1.29 -1.98 0.05
CA GLN A 167 1.23 -1.08 1.21
C GLN A 167 0.91 -1.85 2.49
N VAL A 168 1.71 -2.89 2.80
CA VAL A 168 1.54 -3.76 3.96
C VAL A 168 2.78 -3.63 4.83
N ASP A 169 2.61 -3.05 6.01
CA ASP A 169 3.64 -3.00 7.03
C ASP A 169 3.52 -4.17 8.03
N GLU A 170 4.44 -4.23 8.98
CA GLU A 170 4.48 -5.27 10.02
C GLU A 170 3.19 -5.29 10.86
N ALA A 171 2.62 -4.12 11.14
CA ALA A 171 1.41 -4.00 11.95
C ALA A 171 0.19 -4.56 11.22
N ILE A 172 0.02 -4.21 9.94
CA ILE A 172 -1.04 -4.73 9.08
C ILE A 172 -0.88 -6.25 8.92
N ALA A 173 0.33 -6.72 8.60
CA ALA A 173 0.61 -8.15 8.43
C ALA A 173 0.30 -8.94 9.72
N ASN A 174 0.75 -8.44 10.87
CA ASN A 174 0.45 -9.08 12.16
C ASN A 174 -1.05 -9.06 12.47
N SER A 175 -1.75 -7.95 12.19
CA SER A 175 -3.20 -7.85 12.36
C SER A 175 -3.96 -8.89 11.54
N LEU A 176 -3.58 -9.09 10.27
CA LEU A 176 -4.17 -10.11 9.41
C LEU A 176 -3.94 -11.53 9.96
N ILE A 177 -2.72 -11.84 10.39
CA ILE A 177 -2.38 -13.14 10.97
C ILE A 177 -3.17 -13.37 12.28
N MET A 178 -3.27 -12.35 13.15
CA MET A 178 -4.01 -12.47 14.41
C MET A 178 -5.51 -12.65 14.16
N ARG A 179 -6.09 -11.96 13.17
CA ARG A 179 -7.49 -12.18 12.75
C ARG A 179 -7.69 -13.58 12.21
N ALA A 180 -6.75 -14.09 11.43
CA ALA A 180 -6.80 -15.47 10.95
C ALA A 180 -6.72 -16.48 12.09
N ARG A 181 -5.83 -16.26 13.06
CA ARG A 181 -5.72 -17.10 14.28
C ARG A 181 -6.99 -17.08 15.12
N LEU A 182 -7.64 -15.92 15.27
CA LEU A 182 -8.92 -15.82 15.96
C LEU A 182 -10.00 -16.62 15.22
N ALA A 183 -10.11 -16.44 13.90
CA ALA A 183 -11.09 -17.15 13.09
C ALA A 183 -10.85 -18.68 13.03
N ALA A 184 -9.58 -19.10 13.08
CA ALA A 184 -9.19 -20.51 13.17
C ALA A 184 -9.33 -21.09 14.59
N GLY A 185 -9.68 -20.26 15.60
CA GLY A 185 -9.84 -20.69 17.00
C GLY A 185 -8.53 -20.98 17.73
N TRP A 186 -7.40 -20.43 17.26
CA TRP A 186 -6.10 -20.57 17.93
C TRP A 186 -5.96 -19.62 19.12
N ILE A 187 -6.70 -18.50 19.08
CA ILE A 187 -6.77 -17.51 20.15
C ILE A 187 -8.24 -17.14 20.38
N ASP A 188 -8.58 -16.78 21.62
CA ASP A 188 -9.97 -16.47 22.02
C ASP A 188 -10.35 -14.99 21.79
N SER A 189 -9.36 -14.10 21.61
CA SER A 189 -9.56 -12.66 21.41
C SER A 189 -8.34 -12.04 20.73
N LEU A 190 -8.55 -10.92 20.03
CA LEU A 190 -7.44 -10.10 19.53
C LEU A 190 -6.78 -9.37 20.71
N PRO A 191 -5.44 -9.24 20.71
CA PRO A 191 -4.76 -8.39 21.68
C PRO A 191 -5.25 -6.95 21.53
N GLU A 192 -5.43 -6.25 22.66
CA GLU A 192 -5.74 -4.81 22.66
C GLU A 192 -4.56 -4.05 22.02
N ASP A 193 -4.86 -3.18 21.05
CA ASP A 193 -3.83 -2.35 20.42
C ASP A 193 -3.15 -1.48 21.49
N PRO A 194 -1.80 -1.46 21.59
CA PRO A 194 -1.08 -0.70 22.63
C PRO A 194 -1.25 0.84 22.58
N ILE A 195 -2.09 1.37 21.69
CA ILE A 195 -2.12 2.80 21.33
C ILE A 195 -3.08 3.61 22.22
N GLU A 196 -4.02 2.98 22.95
CA GLU A 196 -4.97 3.74 23.79
C GLU A 196 -4.33 4.39 25.04
N ASP A 197 -3.17 3.92 25.51
CA ASP A 197 -2.53 4.46 26.73
C ASP A 197 -1.81 5.81 26.54
N LEU A 198 -1.66 6.32 25.31
CA LEU A 198 -0.96 7.58 25.03
C LEU A 198 -1.87 8.81 24.91
N VAL A 199 -3.20 8.64 24.90
CA VAL A 199 -4.16 9.75 24.74
C VAL A 199 -4.81 10.18 26.07
N ALA A 200 -4.60 9.43 27.16
CA ALA A 200 -5.20 9.71 28.47
C ALA A 200 -4.36 10.65 29.36
N GLY A 201 -3.55 11.54 28.76
CA GLY A 201 -2.54 12.33 29.48
C GLY A 201 -2.61 13.85 29.33
N ASP A 202 -3.62 14.42 28.65
CA ASP A 202 -3.76 15.87 28.54
C ASP A 202 -5.09 16.32 29.17
N GLU A 203 -5.09 16.46 30.50
CA GLU A 203 -6.15 17.21 31.18
C GLU A 203 -5.99 18.71 30.83
N PRO A 204 -7.05 19.39 30.37
CA PRO A 204 -6.98 20.81 30.12
C PRO A 204 -6.80 21.56 31.44
N VAL A 205 -5.69 22.27 31.59
CA VAL A 205 -5.48 23.23 32.67
C VAL A 205 -6.53 24.34 32.52
N GLU A 206 -7.54 24.36 33.40
CA GLU A 206 -8.51 25.45 33.48
C GLU A 206 -7.79 26.78 33.74
N ASP A 207 -7.85 27.68 32.76
CA ASP A 207 -7.36 29.04 32.85
C ASP A 207 -8.29 29.87 33.75
N GLY A 208 -7.96 29.94 35.03
CA GLY A 208 -8.65 30.76 36.01
C GLY A 208 -8.24 32.23 35.88
N THR A 209 -8.99 33.01 35.11
CA THR A 209 -9.03 34.49 35.25
C THR A 209 -10.30 34.90 36.02
N PRO A 210 -10.25 36.01 36.78
CA PRO A 210 -10.48 37.33 36.19
C PRO A 210 -9.40 38.38 36.49
#